data_AF-A0A9E6F3G1-F1
#
_entry.id   AF-A0A9E6F3G1-F1
#
_cell.length_a   1.000
_cell.length_b   1.000
_cell.length_c   1.000
_cell.angle_alpha   90.00
_cell.angle_beta   90.00
_cell.angle_gamma   90.00
#
_symmetry.space_group_name_H-M   'P 1'
#
loop_
_entity.id
_entity.type
_entity.pdbx_description
1 polymer ?
#
loop_
_entity_poly.entity_id
_entity_poly.type
_entity_poly.pdbx_seq_one_letter_code
_entity_poly.pdbx_strand_id
1 'polypeptide(L)'
;LGSSLAWAGIILFAGTALFALVTLPVEFDASRRAKELLVSQGIVSQREMAGVNAVLDAAALTYVAAAAQAIMQLLYYVTLMNRRND
;
A
#
# COMPACT_ATOMS: atom_id res chain seq x y z
N LEU A 1 15.90 0.07 -28.78
CA LEU A 1 14.67 -0.65 -28.36
C LEU A 1 14.70 -1.04 -26.88
N GLY A 2 15.79 -1.63 -26.36
CA GLY A 2 15.87 -2.03 -24.94
C GLY A 2 15.74 -0.87 -23.93
N SER A 3 16.44 0.24 -24.15
CA SER A 3 16.42 1.39 -23.23
C SER A 3 15.08 2.12 -23.20
N SER A 4 14.43 2.27 -24.36
CA SER A 4 13.09 2.87 -24.45
C SER A 4 12.03 2.02 -23.74
N LEU A 5 12.12 0.69 -23.87
CA LEU A 5 11.21 -0.23 -23.17
C LEU A 5 11.43 -0.20 -21.65
N ALA A 6 12.68 -0.11 -21.19
CA ALA A 6 13.00 0.00 -19.78
C ALA A 6 12.44 1.30 -19.15
N TRP A 7 12.57 2.44 -19.83
CA TRP A 7 11.95 3.70 -19.37
C TRP A 7 10.43 3.64 -19.33
N ALA A 8 9.80 3.03 -20.34
CA ALA A 8 8.35 2.80 -20.31
C ALA A 8 7.93 1.94 -19.11
N GLY A 9 8.69 0.90 -18.79
CA GLY A 9 8.48 0.08 -17.59
C GLY A 9 8.59 0.88 -16.30
N ILE A 10 9.63 1.71 -16.15
CA ILE A 10 9.83 2.58 -14.97
C ILE A 10 8.63 3.52 -14.78
N ILE A 11 8.11 4.12 -15.86
CA ILE A 11 6.93 5.00 -15.80
C ILE A 11 5.70 4.22 -15.32
N LEU A 12 5.48 3.01 -15.81
CA LEU A 12 4.37 2.17 -15.37
C LEU A 12 4.49 1.79 -13.88
N PHE A 13 5.69 1.37 -13.44
CA PHE A 13 5.95 1.08 -12.02
C PHE A 13 5.81 2.34 -11.13
N ALA A 14 6.16 3.52 -11.63
CA ALA A 14 5.93 4.77 -10.93
C ALA A 14 4.42 5.04 -10.78
N GLY A 15 3.63 4.77 -11.83
CA GLY A 15 2.18 4.85 -11.77
C GLY A 15 1.57 3.91 -10.73
N THR A 16 2.02 2.67 -10.65
CA THR A 16 1.52 1.71 -9.65
C THR A 16 1.94 2.08 -8.23
N ALA A 17 3.18 2.54 -8.03
CA ALA A 17 3.65 3.02 -6.72
C ALA A 17 2.87 4.26 -6.26
N LEU A 18 2.60 5.20 -7.16
CA LEU A 18 1.75 6.36 -6.88
C LEU A 18 0.33 5.93 -6.51
N PHE A 19 -0.25 5.01 -7.27
CA PHE A 19 -1.58 4.48 -6.98
C PHE A 19 -1.61 3.85 -5.57
N ALA A 20 -0.64 3.00 -5.23
CA ALA A 20 -0.55 2.39 -3.91
C ALA A 20 -0.49 3.44 -2.78
N LEU A 21 0.26 4.53 -2.96
CA LEU A 21 0.33 5.63 -1.99
C LEU A 21 -1.00 6.38 -1.85
N VAL A 22 -1.67 6.67 -2.98
CA VAL A 22 -2.95 7.38 -3.00
C VAL A 22 -4.07 6.54 -2.39
N THR A 23 -3.98 5.21 -2.44
CA THR A 23 -4.99 4.33 -1.84
C THR A 23 -4.80 4.10 -0.34
N LEU A 24 -3.61 4.34 0.23
CA LEU A 24 -3.39 4.14 1.67
C LEU A 24 -4.41 4.87 2.57
N PRO A 25 -4.74 6.16 2.34
CA PRO A 25 -5.73 6.85 3.14
C PRO A 25 -7.12 6.20 3.11
N VAL A 26 -7.53 5.64 1.97
CA VAL A 26 -8.86 5.01 1.86
C VAL A 26 -8.92 3.68 2.61
N GLU A 27 -7.82 2.93 2.66
CA GLU A 27 -7.73 1.69 3.44
C GLU A 27 -7.79 1.99 4.96
N PHE A 28 -7.13 3.06 5.42
CA PHE A 28 -7.20 3.48 6.82
C PHE A 28 -8.61 3.94 7.20
N ASP A 29 -9.28 4.70 6.33
CA ASP A 29 -10.66 5.13 6.55
C ASP A 29 -11.63 3.94 6.56
N ALA A 30 -11.46 2.98 5.64
CA ALA A 30 -12.25 1.76 5.60
C ALA A 30 -12.11 0.94 6.90
N SER A 31 -10.89 0.76 7.41
CA SER A 31 -10.65 0.07 8.68
C SER A 31 -11.29 0.80 9.86
N ARG A 32 -11.23 2.14 9.92
CA ARG A 32 -11.91 2.93 10.96
C ARG A 32 -13.43 2.73 10.91
N ARG A 33 -14.01 2.88 9.73
CA ARG A 33 -15.45 2.72 9.52
C ARG A 33 -15.92 1.30 9.84
N ALA A 34 -15.14 0.28 9.48
CA ALA A 34 -15.45 -1.12 9.80
C ALA A 34 -15.52 -1.34 11.31
N LYS A 35 -14.56 -0.81 12.09
CA LYS A 35 -14.56 -0.88 13.56
C LYS A 35 -15.82 -0.28 14.17
N GLU A 36 -16.26 0.88 13.68
CA GLU A 36 -17.48 1.56 14.15
C GLU A 36 -18.74 0.77 13.80
N LEU A 37 -18.82 0.22 12.58
CA LEU A 37 -19.94 -0.61 12.15
C LEU A 37 -20.06 -1.90 12.96
N LEU A 38 -18.93 -2.52 13.28
CA LEU A 38 -18.86 -3.75 14.07
C LEU A 38 -19.49 -3.59 15.47
N VAL A 39 -19.26 -2.46 16.14
CA VAL A 39 -19.88 -2.16 17.45
C VAL A 39 -21.34 -1.71 17.29
N SER A 40 -21.61 -0.79 16.37
CA SER A 40 -22.95 -0.22 16.21
C SER A 40 -24.00 -1.24 15.73
N GLN A 41 -23.57 -2.28 15.01
CA GLN A 41 -24.43 -3.40 14.60
C GLN A 41 -24.49 -4.53 15.63
N GLY A 42 -23.76 -4.43 16.76
CA GLY A 42 -23.72 -5.46 17.78
C GLY A 42 -23.04 -6.76 17.34
N ILE A 43 -22.21 -6.72 16.29
CA ILE A 43 -21.48 -7.90 15.79
C ILE A 43 -20.38 -8.31 16.78
N VAL A 44 -19.79 -7.34 17.48
CA VAL A 44 -18.78 -7.54 18.52
C VAL A 44 -19.10 -6.68 19.74
N SER A 45 -18.76 -7.21 20.91
CA SER A 45 -18.83 -6.48 22.17
C SER A 45 -17.60 -5.59 22.38
N GLN A 46 -17.71 -4.62 23.28
CA GLN A 46 -16.58 -3.75 23.65
C GLN A 46 -15.36 -4.51 24.19
N ARG A 47 -15.55 -5.71 24.74
CA ARG A 47 -14.46 -6.56 25.22
C ARG A 47 -13.67 -7.20 24.08
N GLU A 48 -14.30 -7.42 22.91
CA GLU A 48 -13.68 -8.01 21.72
C GLU A 48 -12.99 -6.97 20.83
N MET A 49 -13.32 -5.68 21.03
CA MET A 49 -12.77 -4.57 20.23
C MET A 49 -11.25 -4.45 20.30
N ALA A 50 -10.62 -4.87 21.39
CA ALA A 50 -9.16 -4.91 21.48
C ALA A 50 -8.56 -5.84 20.42
N GLY A 51 -9.14 -7.02 20.23
CA GLY A 51 -8.70 -7.98 19.21
C GLY A 51 -9.03 -7.51 17.79
N VAL A 52 -10.23 -6.97 17.58
CA VAL A 52 -10.65 -6.40 16.29
C VAL A 52 -9.69 -5.28 15.85
N ASN A 53 -9.32 -4.38 16.77
CA ASN A 53 -8.36 -3.33 16.48
C ASN A 53 -7.01 -3.90 16.04
N ALA A 54 -6.46 -4.85 16.82
CA ALA A 54 -5.18 -5.47 16.48
C ALA A 54 -5.20 -6.12 15.08
N VAL A 55 -6.27 -6.84 14.73
CA VAL A 55 -6.38 -7.51 13.43
C VAL A 55 -6.56 -6.50 12.29
N LEU A 56 -7.46 -5.52 12.42
CA LEU A 56 -7.71 -4.55 11.35
C LEU A 56 -6.54 -3.59 11.15
N ASP A 57 -5.84 -3.22 12.23
CA ASP A 57 -4.62 -2.42 12.13
C ASP A 57 -3.48 -3.21 11.47
N ALA A 58 -3.32 -4.49 11.82
CA ALA A 58 -2.36 -5.37 11.16
C ALA A 58 -2.68 -5.57 9.68
N ALA A 59 -3.97 -5.70 9.33
CA ALA A 59 -4.39 -5.80 7.94
C ALA A 59 -4.04 -4.53 7.14
N ALA A 60 -4.26 -3.34 7.71
CA ALA A 60 -3.88 -2.08 7.06
C ALA A 60 -2.36 -1.96 6.82
N LEU A 61 -1.53 -2.51 7.72
CA LEU A 61 -0.07 -2.54 7.54
C LEU A 61 0.37 -3.35 6.31
N THR A 62 -0.43 -4.31 5.83
CA THR A 62 -0.10 -5.06 4.59
C THR A 62 -0.10 -4.15 3.35
N TYR A 63 -1.01 -3.18 3.29
CA TYR A 63 -1.02 -2.17 2.23
C TYR A 63 0.18 -1.22 2.34
N VAL A 64 0.55 -0.84 3.57
CA VAL A 64 1.75 -0.01 3.81
C VAL A 64 3.00 -0.75 3.34
N ALA A 65 3.13 -2.04 3.66
CA ALA A 65 4.24 -2.87 3.21
C ALA A 65 4.27 -3.00 1.68
N ALA A 66 3.12 -3.18 1.03
CA ALA A 66 3.03 -3.22 -0.44
C ALA A 66 3.45 -1.88 -1.08
N ALA A 67 3.01 -0.75 -0.53
CA ALA A 67 3.42 0.57 -0.99
C ALA A 67 4.94 0.78 -0.82
N ALA A 68 5.50 0.41 0.33
CA ALA A 68 6.94 0.47 0.57
C ALA A 68 7.72 -0.42 -0.42
N GLN A 69 7.25 -1.63 -0.68
CA GLN A 69 7.84 -2.54 -1.66
C GLN A 69 7.81 -1.94 -3.07
N ALA A 70 6.69 -1.36 -3.50
CA ALA A 70 6.55 -0.73 -4.80
C ALA A 70 7.54 0.44 -4.96
N ILE A 71 7.71 1.26 -3.92
CA ILE A 71 8.69 2.36 -3.91
C ILE A 71 10.12 1.81 -4.00
N MET A 72 10.48 0.81 -3.19
CA MET A 72 11.81 0.20 -3.24
C MET A 72 12.10 -0.39 -4.62
N GLN A 73 11.13 -1.03 -5.24
CA GLN A 73 11.25 -1.60 -6.58
C GLN A 73 11.47 -0.52 -7.64
N LEU A 74 10.75 0.59 -7.54
CA LEU A 74 10.92 1.74 -8.42
C LEU A 74 12.32 2.33 -8.29
N LEU A 75 12.78 2.57 -7.06
CA LEU A 75 14.14 3.07 -6.78
C LEU A 75 15.21 2.12 -7.32
N TYR A 76 15.01 0.80 -7.16
CA TYR A 76 15.92 -0.19 -7.72
C TYR A 76 16.03 -0.06 -9.25
N TYR A 77 14.91 0.05 -9.97
CA TYR A 77 14.96 0.17 -11.43
C TYR A 77 15.53 1.50 -11.91
N VAL A 78 15.23 2.61 -11.23
CA VAL A 78 15.81 3.92 -11.55
C VAL A 78 17.32 3.91 -11.35
N THR A 79 17.81 3.39 -10.22
CA THR A 79 19.25 3.31 -9.94
C THR A 79 19.98 2.38 -10.92
N LEU A 80 19.36 1.25 -11.27
CA LEU A 80 19.88 0.34 -12.29
C LEU A 80 19.98 1.02 -13.66
N MET A 81 19.00 1.86 -14.01
CA MET A 81 18.97 2.57 -15.29
C MET A 81 20.05 3.66 -15.37
N ASN A 82 20.26 4.42 -14.29
CA ASN A 82 21.32 5.43 -14.24
C ASN A 82 22.69 4.79 -14.47
N ARG A 83 23.01 3.68 -13.79
CA ARG A 83 24.28 2.95 -13.97
C ARG A 83 24.51 2.39 -15.37
N ARG A 84 23.44 2.22 -16.17
CA ARG A 84 23.54 1.74 -17.56
C ARG A 84 23.70 2.87 -18.57
N ASN A 85 23.33 4.10 -18.19
CA ASN A 85 23.46 5.29 -19.01
C ASN A 85 24.79 6.02 -18.77
N ASP A 86 25.47 5.72 -17.65
CA ASP A 86 26.88 6.00 -17.40
C ASP A 86 27.79 4.98 -18.12
#